data_AF-A0A150PKL1-F1
#
_entry.id   AF-A0A150PKL1-F1
#
_cell.length_a   1.000
_cell.length_b   1.000
_cell.length_c   1.000
_cell.angle_alpha   90.00
_cell.angle_beta   90.00
_cell.angle_gamma   90.00
#
_symmetry.space_group_name_H-M   'P 1'
#
loop_
_entity.id
_entity.type
_entity.pdbx_description
1 polymer ?
#
loop_
_entity_poly.entity_id
_entity_poly.type
_entity_poly.pdbx_seq_one_letter_code
_entity_poly.pdbx_strand_id
1 'polypeptide(L)'
;MRRPHDPCRQLAAGIGISASVAILLWPKAALANAGIPMIFLVWPASWIVFVPVVLVEAAVARRVLRLPTREAIMLSLAANAWSTLAGIPVTWALLTVIEMALGPTLLTTLPELRAAPAWLLIPLYAPWLPPVKERWIGFAAAAFLCVPFFFASVWIEARSAGRRVPAADALRWAKRANVATYGSFLVALALAALVARMTAPARPDGAATQAPRPPPVADSSA
;
A
#
# COMPACT_ATOMS: atom_id res chain seq x y z
N MET A 1 -37.72 -10.01 29.89
CA MET A 1 -37.60 -10.26 28.44
C MET A 1 -36.14 -10.48 28.09
N ARG A 2 -35.72 -11.71 27.79
CA ARG A 2 -34.34 -12.03 27.36
C ARG A 2 -34.23 -11.77 25.86
N ARG A 3 -33.26 -10.95 25.43
CA ARG A 3 -33.00 -10.71 23.99
C ARG A 3 -32.64 -12.04 23.32
N PRO A 4 -33.19 -12.35 22.13
CA PRO A 4 -32.84 -13.57 21.41
C PRO A 4 -31.34 -13.60 21.11
N HIS A 5 -30.72 -14.75 21.38
CA HIS A 5 -29.33 -15.02 21.05
C HIS A 5 -29.19 -15.04 19.53
N ASP A 6 -28.35 -14.13 19.00
CA ASP A 6 -28.12 -13.99 17.57
C ASP A 6 -26.81 -14.70 17.19
N PRO A 7 -26.86 -15.95 16.69
CA PRO A 7 -25.70 -16.81 16.53
C PRO A 7 -24.67 -16.21 15.55
N CYS A 8 -25.11 -15.43 14.56
CA CYS A 8 -24.24 -14.73 13.62
C CYS A 8 -23.33 -13.69 14.30
N ARG A 9 -23.84 -12.99 15.31
CA ARG A 9 -23.06 -11.98 16.06
C ARG A 9 -22.01 -12.62 16.96
N GLN A 10 -22.31 -13.77 17.55
CA GLN A 10 -21.38 -14.52 18.38
C GLN A 10 -20.26 -15.16 17.55
N LEU A 11 -20.58 -15.62 16.34
CA LEU A 11 -19.60 -16.19 15.43
C LEU A 11 -18.64 -15.11 14.91
N ALA A 12 -19.15 -13.93 14.54
CA ALA A 12 -18.33 -12.79 14.13
C ALA A 12 -17.41 -12.29 15.26
N ALA A 13 -17.92 -12.22 16.50
CA ALA A 13 -17.13 -11.86 17.67
C ALA A 13 -16.06 -12.92 17.99
N GLY A 14 -16.39 -14.21 17.89
CA GLY A 14 -15.47 -15.32 18.08
C GLY A 14 -14.31 -15.30 17.08
N ILE A 15 -14.60 -15.08 15.79
CA ILE A 15 -13.57 -14.94 14.75
C ILE A 15 -12.66 -13.74 15.03
N GLY A 16 -13.23 -12.57 15.39
CA GLY A 16 -12.44 -11.38 15.71
C GLY A 16 -11.51 -11.55 16.90
N ILE A 17 -11.98 -12.20 17.98
CA ILE A 17 -11.17 -12.50 19.16
C ILE A 17 -10.08 -13.51 18.82
N SER A 18 -10.39 -14.55 18.05
CA SER A 18 -9.43 -15.60 17.67
C SER A 18 -8.31 -15.05 16.79
N ALA A 19 -8.64 -14.19 15.82
CA ALA A 19 -7.66 -13.49 14.99
C ALA A 19 -6.77 -12.56 15.83
N SER A 20 -7.36 -11.83 16.78
CA SER A 20 -6.60 -10.93 17.68
C SER A 20 -5.65 -11.71 18.59
N VAL A 21 -6.09 -12.84 19.14
CA VAL A 21 -5.27 -13.73 19.97
C VAL A 21 -4.15 -14.38 19.15
N ALA A 22 -4.43 -14.81 17.91
CA ALA A 22 -3.41 -15.35 17.02
C ALA A 22 -2.32 -14.31 16.67
N ILE A 23 -2.70 -13.04 16.49
CA ILE A 23 -1.77 -11.92 16.27
C ILE A 23 -0.93 -11.64 17.52
N LEU A 24 -1.53 -11.68 18.72
CA LEU A 24 -0.84 -11.42 19.99
C LEU A 24 0.09 -12.56 20.42
N LEU A 25 -0.24 -13.81 20.06
CA LEU A 25 0.51 -15.02 20.44
C LEU A 25 1.58 -15.42 19.43
N TRP A 26 1.99 -14.53 18.51
CA TRP A 26 3.10 -14.78 17.57
C TRP A 26 4.34 -13.88 17.84
N PRO A 27 5.02 -13.96 19.01
CA PRO A 27 6.13 -13.06 19.34
C PRO A 27 7.41 -13.35 18.54
N LYS A 28 7.51 -14.51 17.88
CA LYS A 28 8.71 -14.88 17.10
C LYS A 28 8.86 -14.11 15.78
N ALA A 29 7.79 -13.48 15.26
CA ALA A 29 7.89 -12.59 14.09
C ALA A 29 8.37 -11.17 14.45
N ALA A 30 8.33 -10.79 15.73
CA ALA A 30 8.66 -9.43 16.19
C ALA A 30 10.17 -9.18 16.37
N LEU A 31 11.02 -10.19 16.17
CA LEU A 31 12.48 -10.14 16.40
C LEU A 31 13.33 -10.24 15.12
N ALA A 32 12.72 -10.36 13.94
CA ALA A 32 13.44 -10.18 12.68
C ALA A 32 13.53 -8.68 12.36
N ASN A 33 14.53 -8.26 11.58
CA ASN A 33 14.58 -6.94 10.94
C ASN A 33 13.30 -6.71 10.11
N ALA A 34 12.21 -6.36 10.77
CA ALA A 34 10.88 -6.37 10.19
C ALA A 34 10.82 -5.25 9.16
N GLY A 35 10.38 -5.58 7.95
CA GLY A 35 10.11 -4.57 6.93
C GLY A 35 9.17 -3.48 7.46
N ILE A 36 9.19 -2.31 6.83
CA ILE A 36 8.34 -1.19 7.21
C ILE A 36 7.00 -1.38 6.49
N PRO A 37 5.88 -1.51 7.24
CA PRO A 37 4.56 -1.49 6.62
C PRO A 37 4.35 -0.17 5.89
N MET A 38 4.14 -0.23 4.57
CA MET A 38 4.04 0.99 3.77
C MET A 38 2.82 1.84 4.14
N ILE A 39 1.83 1.27 4.85
CA ILE A 39 0.71 2.03 5.41
C ILE A 39 1.17 3.15 6.36
N PHE A 40 2.26 2.96 7.11
CA PHE A 40 2.80 4.01 8.00
C PHE A 40 3.40 5.19 7.24
N LEU A 41 3.72 5.01 5.95
CA LEU A 41 4.19 6.10 5.09
C LEU A 41 3.06 6.68 4.26
N VAL A 42 2.27 5.81 3.61
CA VAL A 42 1.22 6.21 2.68
C VAL A 42 0.05 6.89 3.39
N TRP A 43 -0.37 6.40 4.56
CA TRP A 43 -1.57 6.92 5.21
C TRP A 43 -1.36 8.32 5.83
N PRO A 44 -0.25 8.63 6.53
CA PRO A 44 0.04 10.01 6.90
C PRO A 44 0.18 10.93 5.68
N ALA A 45 0.85 10.47 4.62
CA ALA A 45 0.99 11.24 3.39
C ALA A 45 -0.36 11.54 2.72
N SER A 46 -1.33 10.61 2.75
CA SER A 46 -2.66 10.83 2.17
C SER A 46 -3.41 11.96 2.87
N TRP A 47 -3.20 12.17 4.18
CA TRP A 47 -3.78 13.29 4.90
C TRP A 47 -3.20 14.64 4.49
N ILE A 48 -1.89 14.70 4.18
CA ILE A 48 -1.23 15.92 3.73
C ILE A 48 -1.78 16.35 2.36
N VAL A 49 -1.97 15.39 1.45
CA VAL A 49 -2.49 15.67 0.09
C VAL A 49 -4.01 15.70 0.02
N PHE A 50 -4.72 15.43 1.12
CA PHE A 50 -6.17 15.28 1.16
C PHE A 50 -6.90 16.51 0.63
N VAL A 51 -6.55 17.71 1.12
CA VAL A 51 -7.20 18.96 0.71
C VAL A 51 -6.97 19.24 -0.79
N PRO A 52 -5.73 19.22 -1.32
CA PRO A 52 -5.49 19.35 -2.76
C PRO A 52 -6.29 18.36 -3.61
N VAL A 53 -6.32 17.08 -3.22
CA VAL A 53 -7.06 16.03 -3.93
C VAL A 53 -8.55 16.36 -3.98
N VAL A 54 -9.16 16.71 -2.84
CA VAL A 54 -10.57 17.08 -2.78
C VAL A 54 -10.90 18.24 -3.72
N LEU A 55 -10.03 19.26 -3.80
CA LEU A 55 -10.26 20.39 -4.69
C LEU A 55 -10.15 20.01 -6.16
N VAL A 56 -9.16 19.20 -6.53
CA VAL A 56 -9.00 18.69 -7.90
C VAL A 56 -10.21 17.87 -8.32
N GLU A 57 -10.64 16.93 -7.49
CA GLU A 57 -11.76 16.05 -7.81
C GLU A 57 -13.11 16.76 -7.78
N ALA A 58 -13.28 17.76 -6.92
CA ALA A 58 -14.43 18.65 -6.96
C ALA A 58 -14.47 19.44 -8.28
N ALA A 59 -13.33 19.94 -8.78
CA ALA A 59 -13.27 20.59 -10.08
C ALA A 59 -13.65 19.62 -11.22
N VAL A 60 -13.24 18.35 -11.14
CA VAL A 60 -13.68 17.31 -12.08
C VAL A 60 -15.18 17.03 -11.94
N ALA A 61 -15.71 16.95 -10.72
CA ALA A 61 -17.15 16.75 -10.46
C ALA A 61 -17.98 17.87 -11.10
N ARG A 62 -17.56 19.14 -10.96
CA ARG A 62 -18.24 20.28 -11.59
C ARG A 62 -18.31 20.13 -13.11
N ARG A 63 -17.24 19.66 -13.74
CA ARG A 63 -17.17 19.52 -15.21
C ARG A 63 -17.94 18.30 -15.72
N VAL A 64 -17.86 17.17 -15.00
CA VAL A 64 -18.43 15.90 -15.44
C VAL A 64 -19.90 15.76 -15.05
N LEU A 65 -20.24 16.14 -13.83
CA LEU A 65 -21.58 15.98 -13.25
C LEU A 65 -22.41 17.27 -13.29
N ARG A 66 -21.80 18.39 -13.70
CA ARG A 66 -22.45 19.72 -13.76
C ARG A 66 -23.01 20.20 -12.40
N LEU A 67 -22.42 19.73 -11.30
CA LEU A 67 -22.83 20.12 -9.95
C LEU A 67 -22.39 21.56 -9.62
N PRO A 68 -23.16 22.28 -8.79
CA PRO A 68 -22.71 23.56 -8.23
C PRO A 68 -21.49 23.33 -7.33
N THR A 69 -20.64 24.35 -7.18
CA THR A 69 -19.33 24.25 -6.52
C THR A 69 -19.41 23.64 -5.13
N ARG A 70 -20.38 24.07 -4.32
CA ARG A 70 -20.57 23.55 -2.95
C ARG A 70 -20.87 22.06 -2.93
N GLU A 71 -21.77 21.60 -3.80
CA GLU A 71 -22.13 20.17 -3.88
C GLU A 71 -20.98 19.33 -4.43
N ALA A 72 -20.24 19.85 -5.41
CA ALA A 72 -19.05 19.19 -5.93
C ALA A 72 -17.97 18.99 -4.85
N ILE A 73 -17.72 20.02 -4.03
CA ILE A 73 -16.79 19.93 -2.90
C ILE A 73 -17.30 18.93 -1.86
N MET A 74 -18.58 18.98 -1.47
CA MET A 74 -19.14 18.04 -0.49
C MET A 74 -19.19 16.59 -0.98
N LEU A 75 -19.42 16.39 -2.29
CA LEU A 75 -19.34 15.07 -2.90
C LEU A 75 -17.91 14.53 -2.85
N SER A 76 -16.95 15.31 -3.33
CA SER A 76 -15.55 14.92 -3.36
C SER A 76 -14.98 14.72 -1.95
N LEU A 77 -15.27 15.61 -1.00
CA LEU A 77 -14.84 15.51 0.39
C LEU A 77 -15.31 14.21 1.03
N ALA A 78 -16.60 13.90 0.90
CA ALA A 78 -17.17 12.69 1.48
C ALA A 78 -16.57 11.43 0.84
N ALA A 79 -16.42 11.43 -0.49
CA ALA A 79 -15.88 10.28 -1.21
C ALA A 79 -14.40 10.02 -0.87
N ASN A 80 -13.58 11.07 -0.83
CA ASN A 80 -12.17 11.02 -0.43
C ASN A 80 -11.99 10.64 1.03
N ALA A 81 -12.86 11.12 1.92
CA ALA A 81 -12.81 10.72 3.33
C ALA A 81 -13.04 9.21 3.46
N TRP A 82 -14.01 8.64 2.73
CA TRP A 82 -14.26 7.20 2.74
C TRP A 82 -13.11 6.38 2.14
N SER A 83 -12.55 6.80 0.99
CA SER A 83 -11.41 6.11 0.39
C SER A 83 -10.14 6.22 1.24
N THR A 84 -9.95 7.34 1.95
CA THR A 84 -8.79 7.54 2.84
C THR A 84 -8.93 6.78 4.17
N LEU A 85 -10.10 6.82 4.81
CA LEU A 85 -10.31 6.21 6.12
C LEU A 85 -10.47 4.68 6.04
N ALA A 86 -11.22 4.20 5.05
CA ALA A 86 -11.51 2.78 4.91
C ALA A 86 -10.74 2.15 3.75
N GLY A 87 -10.68 2.83 2.60
CA GLY A 87 -10.04 2.29 1.39
C GLY A 87 -8.57 1.98 1.59
N ILE A 88 -7.77 2.93 2.11
CA ILE A 88 -6.32 2.72 2.31
C ILE A 88 -6.04 1.54 3.26
N PRO A 89 -6.60 1.47 4.50
CA PRO A 89 -6.34 0.34 5.38
C PRO A 89 -6.81 -1.01 4.82
N VAL A 90 -7.99 -1.06 4.18
CA VAL A 90 -8.55 -2.30 3.62
C VAL A 90 -7.71 -2.79 2.44
N THR A 91 -7.37 -1.91 1.50
CA THR A 91 -6.53 -2.28 0.35
C THR A 91 -5.14 -2.69 0.79
N TRP A 92 -4.53 -1.98 1.73
CA TRP A 92 -3.23 -2.37 2.28
C TRP A 92 -3.29 -3.74 2.96
N ALA A 93 -4.29 -4.00 3.81
CA ALA A 93 -4.45 -5.28 4.49
C ALA A 93 -4.63 -6.43 3.50
N LEU A 94 -5.45 -6.22 2.46
CA LEU A 94 -5.64 -7.19 1.39
C LEU A 94 -4.33 -7.50 0.67
N LEU A 95 -3.59 -6.48 0.24
CA LEU A 95 -2.32 -6.68 -0.45
C LEU A 95 -1.27 -7.34 0.44
N THR A 96 -1.23 -6.99 1.72
CA THR A 96 -0.33 -7.61 2.71
C THR A 96 -0.64 -9.09 2.89
N VAL A 97 -1.92 -9.47 2.97
CA VAL A 97 -2.31 -10.88 3.05
C VAL A 97 -1.90 -11.64 1.79
N ILE A 98 -2.10 -11.03 0.61
CA ILE A 98 -1.66 -11.60 -0.67
C ILE A 98 -0.14 -11.80 -0.70
N GLU A 99 0.62 -10.78 -0.29
CA GLU A 99 2.08 -10.85 -0.17
C GLU A 99 2.52 -11.98 0.77
N MET A 100 1.95 -12.06 1.97
CA MET A 100 2.34 -13.05 2.97
C MET A 100 1.97 -14.49 2.56
N ALA A 101 0.89 -14.65 1.79
CA ALA A 101 0.47 -15.96 1.28
C ALA A 101 1.27 -16.40 0.05
N LEU A 102 1.52 -15.48 -0.89
CA LEU A 102 2.13 -15.80 -2.19
C LEU A 102 3.65 -15.63 -2.19
N GLY A 103 4.19 -14.66 -1.46
CA GLY A 103 5.61 -14.32 -1.46
C GLY A 103 6.51 -15.49 -1.10
N PRO A 104 6.33 -16.16 0.05
CA PRO A 104 7.13 -17.32 0.41
C PRO A 104 7.01 -18.45 -0.63
N THR A 105 5.79 -18.72 -1.10
CA THR A 105 5.51 -19.77 -2.10
C THR A 105 6.19 -19.48 -3.45
N LEU A 106 6.21 -18.23 -3.89
CA LEU A 106 6.90 -17.81 -5.12
C LEU A 106 8.42 -17.96 -4.98
N LEU A 107 8.99 -17.58 -3.82
CA LEU A 107 10.43 -17.68 -3.57
C LEU A 107 10.93 -19.11 -3.36
N THR A 108 10.04 -20.06 -3.04
CA THR A 108 10.39 -21.48 -2.94
C THR A 108 10.23 -22.19 -4.27
N THR A 109 9.20 -21.85 -5.06
CA THR A 109 8.95 -22.47 -6.36
C THR A 109 9.81 -21.89 -7.48
N LEU A 110 10.16 -20.61 -7.41
CA LEU A 110 10.98 -19.90 -8.39
C LEU A 110 12.22 -19.30 -7.70
N PRO A 111 13.25 -20.13 -7.43
CA PRO A 111 14.42 -19.68 -6.69
C PRO A 111 15.21 -18.58 -7.42
N GLU A 112 15.08 -18.43 -8.74
CA GLU A 112 15.74 -17.35 -9.49
C GLU A 112 15.24 -15.96 -9.05
N LEU A 113 14.01 -15.86 -8.52
CA LEU A 113 13.48 -14.61 -7.97
C LEU A 113 14.30 -14.08 -6.79
N ARG A 114 15.04 -14.94 -6.08
CA ARG A 114 15.94 -14.50 -4.99
C ARG A 114 17.15 -13.74 -5.51
N ALA A 115 17.56 -14.03 -6.74
CA ALA A 115 18.65 -13.34 -7.43
C ALA A 115 18.14 -12.22 -8.34
N ALA A 116 16.81 -12.07 -8.47
CA ALA A 116 16.22 -11.05 -9.33
C ALA A 116 16.58 -9.64 -8.85
N PRO A 117 16.72 -8.69 -9.79
CA PRO A 117 16.98 -7.32 -9.42
C PRO A 117 15.79 -6.74 -8.66
N ALA A 118 16.07 -5.88 -7.68
CA ALA A 118 15.07 -5.37 -6.73
C ALA A 118 13.81 -4.79 -7.40
N TRP A 119 13.94 -4.13 -8.55
CA TRP A 119 12.81 -3.54 -9.27
C TRP A 119 11.77 -4.56 -9.72
N LEU A 120 12.16 -5.81 -9.99
CA LEU A 120 11.24 -6.89 -10.36
C LEU A 120 10.45 -7.41 -9.15
N LEU A 121 11.00 -7.22 -7.94
CA LEU A 121 10.40 -7.67 -6.68
C LEU A 121 9.53 -6.60 -6.02
N ILE A 122 9.57 -5.34 -6.50
CA ILE A 122 8.77 -4.24 -5.94
C ILE A 122 7.28 -4.60 -5.88
N PRO A 123 6.62 -5.13 -6.93
CA PRO A 123 5.21 -5.48 -6.85
C PRO A 123 4.87 -6.45 -5.71
N LEU A 124 5.81 -7.36 -5.39
CA LEU A 124 5.61 -8.39 -4.37
C LEU A 124 5.72 -7.81 -2.96
N TYR A 125 6.68 -6.91 -2.73
CA TYR A 125 6.98 -6.35 -1.41
C TYR A 125 6.50 -4.91 -1.20
N ALA A 126 5.76 -4.34 -2.15
CA ALA A 126 5.30 -2.96 -2.05
C ALA A 126 4.38 -2.71 -0.83
N PRO A 127 3.51 -3.63 -0.38
CA PRO A 127 2.71 -3.42 0.84
C PRO A 127 3.54 -3.47 2.12
N TRP A 128 4.54 -4.36 2.16
CA TRP A 128 5.45 -4.55 3.28
C TRP A 128 6.91 -4.53 2.82
N LEU A 129 7.52 -3.34 2.83
CA LEU A 129 8.84 -3.19 2.25
C LEU A 129 9.92 -3.71 3.22
N PRO A 130 10.76 -4.70 2.84
CA PRO A 130 11.88 -5.11 3.68
C PRO A 130 12.85 -3.95 3.89
N PRO A 131 13.77 -4.02 4.88
CA PRO A 131 14.76 -2.97 5.07
C PRO A 131 15.61 -2.78 3.81
N VAL A 132 15.44 -1.62 3.17
CA VAL A 132 16.16 -1.24 1.95
C VAL A 132 17.06 -0.05 2.21
N LYS A 133 18.29 -0.11 1.70
CA LYS A 133 19.25 1.01 1.79
C LYS A 133 18.98 2.08 0.74
N GLU A 134 18.36 1.69 -0.37
CA GLU A 134 18.21 2.52 -1.55
C GLU A 134 16.88 3.26 -1.52
N ARG A 135 16.93 4.59 -1.35
CA ARG A 135 15.74 5.45 -1.20
C ARG A 135 14.76 5.37 -2.38
N TRP A 136 15.26 5.15 -3.60
CA TRP A 136 14.42 5.07 -4.79
C TRP A 136 13.42 3.91 -4.74
N ILE A 137 13.73 2.83 -4.01
CA ILE A 137 12.83 1.68 -3.86
C ILE A 137 11.55 2.09 -3.13
N GLY A 138 11.64 2.93 -2.10
CA GLY A 138 10.46 3.43 -1.38
C GLY A 138 9.52 4.24 -2.27
N PHE A 139 10.06 5.13 -3.11
CA PHE A 139 9.27 5.89 -4.08
C PHE A 139 8.65 5.00 -5.15
N ALA A 140 9.40 4.01 -5.65
CA ALA A 140 8.92 3.08 -6.64
C ALA A 140 7.82 2.15 -6.07
N ALA A 141 7.95 1.70 -4.82
CA ALA A 141 6.92 0.95 -4.12
C ALA A 141 5.64 1.79 -3.92
N ALA A 142 5.77 3.05 -3.51
CA ALA A 142 4.63 3.96 -3.41
C ALA A 142 3.95 4.20 -4.78
N ALA A 143 4.73 4.37 -5.85
CA ALA A 143 4.20 4.51 -7.20
C ALA A 143 3.44 3.25 -7.66
N PHE A 144 3.95 2.06 -7.32
CA PHE A 144 3.26 0.80 -7.58
C PHE A 144 1.94 0.74 -6.81
N LEU A 145 1.92 1.07 -5.52
CA LEU A 145 0.72 1.07 -4.69
C LEU A 145 -0.36 2.05 -5.17
N CYS A 146 -0.01 3.11 -5.91
CA CYS A 146 -1.01 3.97 -6.55
C CYS A 146 -1.98 3.18 -7.44
N VAL A 147 -1.55 2.08 -8.06
CA VAL A 147 -2.38 1.28 -8.96
C VAL A 147 -3.52 0.55 -8.22
N PRO A 148 -3.28 -0.31 -7.21
CA PRO A 148 -4.36 -0.94 -6.47
C PRO A 148 -5.20 0.09 -5.68
N PHE A 149 -4.60 1.15 -5.15
CA PHE A 149 -5.37 2.20 -4.47
C PHE A 149 -6.28 2.97 -5.44
N PHE A 150 -5.84 3.22 -6.68
CA PHE A 150 -6.68 3.80 -7.72
C PHE A 150 -7.95 2.98 -7.95
N PHE A 151 -7.83 1.65 -8.12
CA PHE A 151 -9.00 0.81 -8.34
C PHE A 151 -9.94 0.77 -7.14
N ALA A 152 -9.38 0.69 -5.93
CA ALA A 152 -10.16 0.73 -4.71
C ALA A 152 -10.90 2.06 -4.56
N SER A 153 -10.23 3.18 -4.81
CA SER A 153 -10.79 4.52 -4.71
C SER A 153 -11.90 4.72 -5.75
N VAL A 154 -11.69 4.35 -7.02
CA VAL A 154 -12.73 4.39 -8.06
C VAL A 154 -13.97 3.60 -7.65
N TRP A 155 -13.79 2.41 -7.08
CA TRP A 155 -14.92 1.57 -6.65
C TRP A 155 -15.67 2.19 -5.46
N ILE A 156 -14.95 2.62 -4.42
CA ILE A 156 -15.54 3.24 -3.22
C ILE A 156 -16.27 4.53 -3.56
N GLU A 157 -15.65 5.40 -4.35
CA GLU A 157 -16.20 6.71 -4.72
C GLU A 157 -17.41 6.57 -5.64
N ALA A 158 -17.35 5.70 -6.66
CA ALA A 158 -18.49 5.45 -7.53
C ALA A 158 -19.69 4.93 -6.74
N ARG A 159 -19.46 4.05 -5.76
CA ARG A 159 -20.52 3.53 -4.89
C ARG A 159 -21.06 4.57 -3.92
N SER A 160 -20.21 5.45 -3.39
CA SER A 160 -20.60 6.57 -2.53
C SER A 160 -21.43 7.61 -3.30
N ALA A 161 -20.95 8.04 -4.47
CA ALA A 161 -21.59 9.01 -5.34
C ALA A 161 -22.86 8.48 -6.02
N GLY A 162 -22.93 7.18 -6.30
CA GLY A 162 -24.12 6.52 -6.86
C GLY A 162 -25.38 6.64 -5.98
N ARG A 163 -25.25 7.09 -4.74
CA ARG A 163 -26.38 7.45 -3.86
C ARG A 163 -27.02 8.80 -4.20
N ARG A 164 -26.34 9.64 -5.00
CA ARG A 164 -26.75 11.03 -5.32
C ARG A 164 -26.92 11.27 -6.81
N VAL A 165 -26.17 10.56 -7.64
CA VAL A 165 -26.20 10.69 -9.11
C VAL A 165 -26.34 9.31 -9.77
N PRO A 166 -26.76 9.23 -11.04
CA PRO A 166 -26.82 7.96 -11.76
C PRO A 166 -25.49 7.20 -11.72
N ALA A 167 -25.55 5.87 -11.57
CA ALA A 167 -24.36 5.03 -11.39
C ALA A 167 -23.33 5.17 -12.53
N ALA A 168 -23.79 5.33 -13.77
CA ALA A 168 -22.91 5.55 -14.92
C ALA A 168 -22.11 6.86 -14.81
N ASP A 169 -22.75 7.92 -14.31
CA ASP A 169 -22.12 9.23 -14.12
C ASP A 169 -21.19 9.23 -12.91
N ALA A 170 -21.59 8.57 -11.81
CA ALA A 170 -20.75 8.35 -10.65
C ALA A 170 -19.45 7.63 -11.04
N LEU A 171 -19.54 6.55 -11.82
CA LEU A 171 -18.38 5.81 -12.30
C LEU A 171 -17.51 6.65 -13.25
N ARG A 172 -18.13 7.42 -14.15
CA ARG A 172 -17.42 8.30 -15.09
C ARG A 172 -16.64 9.39 -14.35
N TRP A 173 -17.27 10.01 -13.35
CA TRP A 173 -16.62 10.99 -12.48
C TRP A 173 -15.48 10.36 -11.68
N ALA A 174 -15.74 9.27 -10.95
CA ALA A 174 -14.75 8.60 -10.12
C ALA A 174 -13.50 8.21 -10.94
N LYS A 175 -13.67 7.61 -12.13
CA LYS A 175 -12.55 7.29 -13.03
C LYS A 175 -11.76 8.54 -13.43
N ARG A 176 -12.42 9.61 -13.89
CA ARG A 176 -11.73 10.83 -14.35
C ARG A 176 -11.02 11.57 -13.21
N ALA A 177 -11.66 11.63 -12.05
CA ALA A 177 -11.13 12.22 -10.83
C ALA A 177 -9.86 11.48 -10.40
N ASN A 178 -9.95 10.16 -10.26
CA ASN A 178 -8.84 9.32 -9.85
C ASN A 178 -7.70 9.27 -10.89
N VAL A 179 -7.99 9.35 -12.19
CA VAL A 179 -6.94 9.45 -13.22
C VAL A 179 -6.16 10.75 -13.07
N ALA A 180 -6.84 11.85 -12.76
CA ALA A 180 -6.15 13.12 -12.53
C ALA A 180 -5.27 13.08 -11.27
N THR A 181 -5.76 12.52 -10.17
CA THR A 181 -5.06 12.50 -8.88
C THR A 181 -3.99 11.42 -8.83
N TYR A 182 -4.35 10.14 -8.91
CA TYR A 182 -3.38 9.04 -8.90
C TYR A 182 -2.43 9.07 -10.10
N GLY A 183 -2.88 9.53 -11.27
CA GLY A 183 -1.99 9.72 -12.42
C GLY A 183 -0.89 10.75 -12.11
N SER A 184 -1.24 11.88 -11.50
CA SER A 184 -0.26 12.88 -11.07
C SER A 184 0.70 12.35 -10.00
N PHE A 185 0.20 11.59 -9.02
CA PHE A 185 1.04 10.97 -7.99
C PHE A 185 1.99 9.92 -8.57
N LEU A 186 1.49 9.07 -9.47
CA LEU A 186 2.30 8.04 -10.12
C LEU A 186 3.47 8.68 -10.90
N VAL A 187 3.20 9.74 -11.66
CA VAL A 187 4.25 10.48 -12.37
C VAL A 187 5.24 11.10 -11.39
N ALA A 188 4.76 11.82 -10.36
CA ALA A 188 5.62 12.47 -9.39
C ALA A 188 6.52 11.48 -8.64
N LEU A 189 5.97 10.35 -8.20
CA LEU A 189 6.70 9.31 -7.46
C LEU A 189 7.68 8.56 -8.38
N ALA A 190 7.32 8.29 -9.63
CA ALA A 190 8.22 7.68 -10.60
C ALA A 190 9.42 8.59 -10.92
N LEU A 191 9.17 9.90 -11.09
CA LEU A 191 10.24 10.89 -11.26
C LEU A 191 11.12 10.99 -10.00
N ALA A 192 10.52 11.01 -8.81
CA ALA A 192 11.27 11.01 -7.56
C ALA A 192 12.15 9.76 -7.40
N ALA A 193 11.63 8.58 -7.78
CA ALA A 193 12.40 7.33 -7.81
C ALA A 193 13.58 7.42 -8.79
N LEU A 194 13.34 7.93 -10.00
CA LEU A 194 14.37 8.09 -11.03
C LEU A 194 15.48 9.05 -10.55
N VAL A 195 15.12 10.22 -10.04
CA VAL A 195 16.06 11.21 -9.50
C VAL A 195 16.85 10.63 -8.33
N ALA A 196 16.18 9.96 -7.39
CA ALA A 196 16.83 9.32 -6.25
C ALA A 196 17.80 8.20 -6.67
N ARG A 197 17.52 7.51 -7.78
CA ARG A 197 18.41 6.49 -8.35
C ARG A 197 19.62 7.11 -9.01
N MET A 198 19.45 8.19 -9.78
CA MET A 198 20.55 8.88 -10.48
C MET A 198 21.50 9.62 -9.53
N THR A 199 20.99 10.08 -8.39
CA THR A 199 21.77 10.80 -7.37
C THR A 199 22.36 9.89 -6.30
N ALA A 200 22.10 8.58 -6.38
CA ALA A 200 22.70 7.63 -5.46
C ALA A 200 24.22 7.60 -5.69
N PRO A 201 25.05 7.70 -4.63
CA PRO A 201 26.49 7.62 -4.78
C PRO A 201 26.86 6.29 -5.44
N ALA A 202 27.81 6.33 -6.37
CA ALA A 202 28.36 5.12 -6.97
C ALA A 202 28.81 4.19 -5.84
N ARG A 203 28.36 2.93 -5.89
CA ARG A 203 28.82 1.91 -4.95
C ARG A 203 30.34 1.89 -5.06
N PRO A 204 31.11 2.00 -3.96
CA PRO A 204 32.55 1.92 -4.07
C PRO A 204 32.92 0.55 -4.65
N ASP A 205 33.32 0.56 -5.92
CA ASP A 205 33.85 -0.59 -6.64
C ASP A 205 35.13 -1.02 -5.94
N GLY A 206 35.04 -1.97 -5.00
CA GLY A 206 36.22 -2.37 -4.22
C GLY A 206 35.95 -3.17 -2.94
N ALA A 207 34.71 -3.21 -2.43
CA ALA A 207 34.35 -4.19 -1.40
C ALA A 207 34.09 -5.55 -2.05
N ALA A 208 35.16 -6.13 -2.61
CA ALA A 208 35.23 -7.57 -2.82
C ALA A 208 34.74 -8.24 -1.54
N THR A 209 33.79 -9.15 -1.70
CA THR A 209 33.34 -10.12 -0.71
C THR A 209 34.51 -10.52 0.20
N GLN A 210 34.62 -9.90 1.37
CA GLN A 210 35.43 -10.46 2.45
C GLN A 210 34.67 -11.73 2.82
N ALA A 211 35.07 -12.84 2.21
CA ALA A 211 34.71 -14.16 2.69
C ALA A 211 35.01 -14.18 4.19
N PRO A 212 34.10 -14.71 5.03
CA PRO A 212 34.36 -14.82 6.45
C PRO A 212 35.72 -15.50 6.64
N ARG A 213 36.65 -14.86 7.37
CA ARG A 213 37.92 -15.49 7.72
C ARG A 213 37.59 -16.83 8.37
N PRO A 214 38.17 -17.95 7.92
CA PRO A 214 37.98 -19.22 8.60
C PRO A 214 38.41 -19.03 10.07
N PRO A 215 37.71 -19.68 11.01
CA PRO A 215 38.12 -19.66 12.41
C PRO A 215 39.57 -20.16 12.52
N PRO A 216 40.37 -19.60 13.45
CA PRO A 216 41.72 -20.09 13.68
C PRO A 216 41.66 -21.59 13.96
N VAL A 217 42.42 -22.37 13.18
CA VAL A 217 42.62 -23.79 13.45
C VAL A 217 43.33 -23.87 14.80
N ALA A 218 42.69 -24.49 15.78
CA ALA A 218 43.33 -24.77 17.05
C ALA A 218 44.42 -25.80 16.80
N ASP A 219 45.68 -25.41 17.04
CA ASP A 219 46.81 -26.33 17.06
C ASP A 219 46.59 -27.38 18.16
N SER A 220 46.15 -28.57 17.77
CA SER A 220 46.17 -29.74 18.65
C SER A 220 47.57 -30.34 18.64
N SER A 221 48.44 -29.77 19.47
CA SER A 221 49.71 -30.40 19.87
C SER A 221 49.82 -30.40 21.40
N ALA A 222 49.29 -31.47 22.00
CA ALA A 222 49.61 -31.98 23.33
C ALA A 222 49.20 -33.45 23.40
#